data_AF-A0A957S4L7-F1
#
_entry.id   AF-A0A957S4L7-F1
#
_cell.length_a   1.000
_cell.length_b   1.000
_cell.length_c   1.000
_cell.angle_alpha   90.00
_cell.angle_beta   90.00
_cell.angle_gamma   90.00
#
_symmetry.space_group_name_H-M   'P 1'
#
loop_
_entity.id
_entity.type
_entity.pdbx_description
1 polymer ?
#
loop_
_entity_poly.entity_id
_entity_poly.type
_entity_poly.pdbx_seq_one_letter_code
_entity_poly.pdbx_strand_id
1 'polypeptide(L)' 'MKTLLLLRHAKSSWDDPSLPDHDRPLNERGKASAPMMGALILERGLFPLLILPPSGNSPCP' A
#
# COMPACT_ATOMS: atom_id res chain seq x y z
N MET A 1 25.28 -0.85 3.92
CA MET A 1 24.53 -1.55 2.84
C MET A 1 23.17 -0.87 2.72
N LYS A 2 22.62 -0.68 1.52
CA LYS A 2 21.28 -0.06 1.33
C LYS A 2 20.30 -1.14 0.87
N THR A 3 19.07 -1.11 1.39
CA THR A 3 18.00 -2.04 1.03
C THR A 3 16.88 -1.25 0.36
N LEU A 4 16.44 -1.71 -0.83
CA LEU A 4 15.32 -1.14 -1.54
C LEU A 4 14.14 -2.14 -1.49
N LEU A 5 13.01 -1.70 -0.95
CA LEU A 5 11.78 -2.48 -0.93
C LEU A 5 10.88 -1.97 -2.06
N LEU A 6 10.52 -2.85 -2.98
CA LEU A 6 9.57 -2.55 -4.06
C LEU A 6 8.23 -3.19 -3.73
N LEU A 7 7.23 -2.36 -3.46
CA LEU A 7 5.89 -2.78 -3.11
C LEU A 7 4.89 -2.26 -4.14
N ARG A 8 3.86 -3.05 -4.42
CA ARG A 8 2.67 -2.60 -5.15
C ARG A 8 1.59 -2.20 -4.15
N HIS A 9 0.76 -1.22 -4.52
CA HIS A 9 -0.51 -0.95 -3.83
C HIS A 9 -1.33 -2.25 -3.66
N ALA A 10 -2.05 -2.33 -2.53
CA ALA A 10 -2.98 -3.42 -2.27
C ALA A 10 -4.17 -3.36 -3.24
N LYS A 11 -5.05 -4.37 -3.26
CA LYS A 11 -6.10 -4.43 -4.29
C LYS A 11 -7.17 -3.35 -4.06
N SER A 12 -7.40 -2.49 -5.06
CA SER A 12 -8.47 -1.49 -5.08
C SER A 12 -9.85 -2.11 -5.41
N SER A 13 -10.91 -1.39 -5.04
CA SER A 13 -12.30 -1.68 -5.41
C SER A 13 -12.66 -1.02 -6.74
N TRP A 14 -13.51 -1.72 -7.49
CA TRP A 14 -14.10 -1.28 -8.75
C TRP A 14 -15.64 -1.20 -8.67
N ASP A 15 -16.19 -1.24 -7.45
CA ASP A 15 -17.64 -1.29 -7.22
C ASP A 15 -18.33 0.02 -7.63
N ASP A 16 -17.62 1.15 -7.50
CA ASP A 16 -18.07 2.44 -7.99
C ASP A 16 -17.33 2.81 -9.30
N PRO A 17 -18.03 2.84 -10.44
CA PRO A 17 -17.44 3.22 -11.72
C PRO A 17 -17.26 4.74 -11.86
N SER A 18 -17.91 5.56 -11.02
CA SER A 18 -17.82 7.02 -11.08
C SER A 18 -16.55 7.58 -10.44
N LEU A 19 -15.87 6.78 -9.62
CA LEU A 19 -14.63 7.18 -8.95
C LEU A 19 -13.44 7.23 -9.93
N PRO A 20 -12.66 8.33 -9.91
CA PRO A 20 -11.33 8.38 -10.53
C PRO A 20 -10.42 7.30 -9.96
N ASP A 21 -9.45 6.82 -10.77
CA ASP A 21 -8.54 5.74 -10.37
C ASP A 21 -7.80 6.03 -9.05
N HIS A 22 -7.37 7.28 -8.87
CA HIS A 22 -6.65 7.74 -7.67
C HIS A 22 -7.49 7.69 -6.39
N ASP A 23 -8.81 7.85 -6.50
CA ASP A 23 -9.72 7.91 -5.35
C ASP A 23 -10.33 6.54 -5.03
N ARG A 24 -9.95 5.49 -5.78
CA ARG A 24 -10.49 4.14 -5.58
C ARG A 24 -10.05 3.58 -4.22
N PRO A 25 -10.98 3.22 -3.33
CA PRO A 25 -10.63 2.65 -2.03
C PRO A 25 -10.11 1.21 -2.20
N LEU A 26 -9.50 0.66 -1.14
CA LEU A 26 -9.18 -0.77 -1.10
C LEU A 26 -10.45 -1.62 -1.04
N ASN A 27 -10.45 -2.76 -1.73
CA ASN A 27 -11.47 -3.78 -1.52
C ASN A 27 -11.16 -4.64 -0.30
N GLU A 28 -12.09 -5.52 0.09
CA GLU A 28 -11.94 -6.37 1.28
C GLU A 28 -10.66 -7.23 1.25
N ARG A 29 -10.28 -7.75 0.08
CA ARG A 29 -9.02 -8.48 -0.08
C ARG A 29 -7.80 -7.56 0.11
N GLY A 30 -7.85 -6.35 -0.41
CA GLY A 30 -6.82 -5.34 -0.27
C GLY A 30 -6.61 -4.95 1.19
N LYS A 31 -7.71 -4.66 1.90
CA LYS A 31 -7.73 -4.35 3.34
C LYS A 31 -7.16 -5.48 4.19
N ALA A 32 -7.46 -6.73 3.85
CA ALA A 32 -6.87 -7.89 4.53
C ALA A 32 -5.37 -8.07 4.22
N SER A 33 -4.95 -7.84 2.97
CA SER A 33 -3.57 -8.06 2.54
C SER A 33 -2.57 -7.01 3.00
N ALA A 34 -3.00 -5.74 3.12
CA ALA A 34 -2.13 -4.63 3.50
C ALA A 34 -1.46 -4.83 4.89
N PRO A 35 -2.18 -5.16 5.98
CA PRO A 35 -1.56 -5.39 7.28
C PRO A 35 -0.68 -6.65 7.31
N MET A 36 -1.02 -7.69 6.54
CA MET A 36 -0.17 -8.89 6.44
C MET A 36 1.20 -8.56 5.85
N MET A 37 1.25 -7.70 4.83
CA MET A 37 2.52 -7.24 4.26
C MET A 37 3.31 -6.41 5.26
N GLY A 38 2.65 -5.52 6.01
CA GLY A 38 3.28 -4.76 7.09
C GLY A 38 3.90 -5.66 8.15
N ALA A 39 3.18 -6.69 8.60
CA ALA A 39 3.68 -7.67 9.55
C ALA A 39 4.91 -8.43 9.02
N LEU A 40 4.90 -8.84 7.75
CA LEU A 40 6.03 -9.52 7.12
C LEU A 40 7.28 -8.63 7.04
N ILE A 41 7.11 -7.33 6.75
CA ILE A 41 8.21 -6.36 6.71
C ILE A 41 8.84 -6.22 8.11
N LEU A 42 8.00 -6.13 9.15
CA LEU A 42 8.44 -6.06 10.55
C LEU A 42 9.17 -7.32 11.00
N GLU A 43 8.61 -8.50 10.71
CA GLU A 43 9.20 -9.80 11.03
C GLU A 43 10.59 -9.97 10.41
N ARG A 44 10.79 -9.44 9.20
CA ARG A 44 12.08 -9.46 8.50
C ARG A 44 13.06 -8.39 8.95
N GLY A 45 12.69 -7.54 9.91
CA GLY A 45 13.51 -6.42 10.38
C GLY A 45 13.76 -5.36 9.29
N LEU A 46 12.87 -5.25 8.31
CA LEU A 46 13.03 -4.37 7.15
C LEU A 46 12.39 -3.01 7.44
N PHE A 47 13.01 -2.20 8.30
CA PHE A 47 12.48 -0.88 8.65
C PHE A 47 12.85 0.17 7.58
N PRO A 48 11.90 0.66 6.76
CA PRO A 48 12.21 1.63 5.73
C PRO A 48 12.47 3.00 6.36
N LEU A 49 13.59 3.63 6.01
CA LEU A 49 13.87 5.01 6.44
C LEU A 49 13.10 6.05 5.62
N LEU A 50 12.76 5.70 4.38
CA LEU A 50 12.04 6.56 3.45
C LEU A 50 11.02 5.71 2.68
N ILE A 51 9.78 6.18 2.64
CA ILE A 51 8.70 5.60 1.85
C ILE A 51 8.33 6.60 0.76
N LEU A 52 8.31 6.14 -0.49
CA LEU A 52 7.95 6.95 -1.65
C LEU A 52 6.69 6.36 -2.29
N PRO A 53 5.50 6.92 -2.01
CA PRO A 53 4.28 6.51 -2.69
C PRO A 53 4.26 7.02 -4.15
N PRO A 54 3.48 6.38 -5.04
CA PRO A 54 3.17 6.97 -6.34
C PRO A 54 2.50 8.35 -6.14
N SER A 55 2.73 9.30 -7.06
CA SER A 55 2.24 10.68 -6.91
C SER A 55 0.71 10.73 -6.79
N GLY A 56 0.21 11.22 -5.66
CA GLY A 56 -1.21 11.45 -5.40
C GLY A 56 -1.47 11.57 -3.90
N ASN A 57 -2.04 12.69 -3.46
CA ASN A 57 -2.23 13.06 -2.06
C ASN A 57 -2.93 11.96 -1.24
N SER A 58 -2.20 11.26 -0.39
CA SER A 58 -2.73 10.61 0.80
C SER A 58 -1.59 10.45 1.80
N PRO A 59 -1.65 11.10 2.98
CA PRO A 59 -0.72 10.78 4.04
C PRO A 59 -0.97 9.32 4.43
N CYS A 60 0.05 8.47 4.31
CA CYS A 60 0.03 7.16 4.94
C CYS A 60 -0.12 7.40 6.46
N PRO A 61 -1.15 6.85 7.13
CA PRO A 61 -1.20 6.84 8.58
C PRO A 61 -0.06 5.99 9.17
#